data_AF-A0A3N5LHR7-F1
#
_entry.id   AF-A0A3N5LHR7-F1
#
_cell.length_a   1.000
_cell.length_b   1.000
_cell.length_c   1.000
_cell.angle_alpha   90.00
_cell.angle_beta   90.00
_cell.angle_gamma   90.00
#
_symmetry.space_group_name_H-M   'P 1'
#
loop_
_entity.id
_entity.type
_entity.pdbx_description
1 polymer ?
#
loop_
_entity_poly.entity_id
_entity_poly.type
_entity_poly.pdbx_seq_one_letter_code
_entity_poly.pdbx_strand_id
1 'polypeptide(L)'
;MTGWLQRTARFFAGRPDVQLVARIHPGELITKGPSVANVVRSTLPELPEHIHLVPADAKINTYDIVEIADLGLVYTTTVGLEMVMSGVPVIAVGKTHYRGKGFTLDPDSWDSYFDLLSRFLAAPAQFTPDQKQVELAWNYAYRFFFEYPHPFPWHILHFWKDLDEWPLARVLTGEGQACYGQTFRYLTGEPINWEPVA
;
A
#
# COMPACT_ATOMS: atom_id res chain seq x y z
N MET A 1 -1.02 11.79 -7.09
CA MET A 1 -1.84 10.61 -7.44
C MET A 1 -2.51 10.75 -8.81
N THR A 2 -3.44 11.70 -9.02
CA THR A 2 -4.21 11.84 -10.27
C THR A 2 -3.37 11.78 -11.55
N GLY A 3 -2.29 12.56 -11.64
CA GLY A 3 -1.44 12.58 -12.84
C GLY A 3 -0.83 11.21 -13.20
N TRP A 4 -0.45 10.40 -12.20
CA TRP A 4 0.05 9.04 -12.42
C TRP A 4 -1.05 8.17 -13.05
N LEU A 5 -2.23 8.15 -12.44
CA LEU A 5 -3.37 7.38 -12.94
C LEU A 5 -3.73 7.77 -14.39
N GLN A 6 -3.77 9.07 -14.71
CA GLN A 6 -4.10 9.54 -16.05
C GLN A 6 -3.08 9.09 -17.10
N ARG A 7 -1.77 9.26 -16.83
CA ARG A 7 -0.77 8.88 -17.84
C ARG A 7 -0.58 7.37 -17.92
N THR A 8 -0.70 6.64 -16.83
CA THR A 8 -0.73 5.17 -16.84
C THR A 8 -1.93 4.66 -17.65
N ALA A 9 -3.14 5.20 -17.44
CA ALA A 9 -4.31 4.82 -18.22
C ALA A 9 -4.12 5.08 -19.72
N ARG A 10 -3.57 6.25 -20.11
CA ARG A 10 -3.25 6.57 -21.51
C ARG A 10 -2.21 5.63 -22.10
N PHE A 11 -1.17 5.27 -21.34
CA PHE A 11 -0.15 4.33 -21.79
C PHE A 11 -0.76 2.97 -22.14
N PHE A 12 -1.61 2.43 -21.26
CA PHE A 12 -2.28 1.15 -21.51
C PHE A 12 -3.40 1.22 -22.55
N ALA A 13 -4.02 2.38 -22.78
CA ALA A 13 -5.02 2.53 -23.83
C ALA A 13 -4.47 2.21 -25.23
N GLY A 14 -3.19 2.50 -25.48
CA GLY A 14 -2.49 2.15 -26.72
C GLY A 14 -1.94 0.72 -26.78
N ARG A 15 -2.25 -0.14 -25.81
CA ARG A 15 -1.67 -1.49 -25.64
C ARG A 15 -2.76 -2.55 -25.52
N PRO A 16 -3.45 -2.89 -26.63
CA PRO A 16 -4.50 -3.92 -26.63
C PRO A 16 -3.96 -5.34 -26.39
N ASP A 17 -2.63 -5.52 -26.40
CA ASP A 17 -1.91 -6.76 -26.12
C ASP A 17 -1.82 -7.11 -24.62
N VAL A 18 -2.26 -6.22 -23.72
CA VAL A 18 -2.24 -6.42 -22.27
C VAL A 18 -3.53 -5.95 -21.63
N GLN A 19 -3.85 -6.47 -20.44
CA GLN A 19 -5.00 -6.01 -19.66
C GLN A 19 -4.57 -5.10 -18.51
N LEU A 20 -5.32 -4.01 -18.29
CA LEU A 20 -5.16 -3.16 -17.12
C LEU A 20 -6.38 -3.29 -16.21
N VAL A 21 -6.20 -3.85 -15.02
CA VAL A 21 -7.25 -3.92 -13.99
C VAL A 21 -6.99 -2.84 -12.93
N ALA A 22 -7.85 -1.82 -12.87
CA ALA A 22 -7.78 -0.76 -11.86
C ALA A 22 -8.79 -1.00 -10.73
N ARG A 23 -8.29 -1.51 -9.59
CA ARG A 23 -9.08 -1.68 -8.35
C ARG A 23 -9.21 -0.36 -7.61
N ILE A 24 -10.45 0.12 -7.50
CA ILE A 24 -10.78 1.33 -6.75
C ILE A 24 -10.84 0.99 -5.26
N HIS A 25 -10.25 1.83 -4.41
CA HIS A 25 -10.14 1.56 -2.98
C HIS A 25 -11.54 1.61 -2.31
N PRO A 26 -11.94 0.60 -1.51
CA PRO A 26 -13.26 0.58 -0.85
C PRO A 26 -13.53 1.80 0.04
N GLY A 27 -12.48 2.36 0.64
CA GLY A 27 -12.56 3.60 1.41
C GLY A 27 -13.02 4.83 0.62
N GLU A 28 -13.02 4.82 -0.72
CA GLU A 28 -13.65 5.90 -1.51
C GLU A 28 -15.16 6.00 -1.27
N LEU A 29 -15.82 4.94 -0.77
CA LEU A 29 -17.23 5.00 -0.39
C LEU A 29 -17.50 5.94 0.80
N ILE A 30 -16.47 6.18 1.62
CA ILE A 30 -16.60 6.88 2.92
C ILE A 30 -15.80 8.19 2.90
N THR A 31 -14.78 8.30 2.05
CA THR A 31 -13.85 9.44 2.01
C THR A 31 -14.23 10.43 0.90
N LYS A 32 -13.90 11.71 1.12
CA LYS A 32 -14.08 12.77 0.11
C LYS A 32 -12.80 12.92 -0.71
N GLY A 33 -12.88 12.71 -2.02
CA GLY A 33 -11.75 12.85 -2.93
C GLY A 33 -12.15 12.67 -4.39
N PRO A 34 -11.24 12.95 -5.35
CA PRO A 34 -11.49 12.67 -6.76
C PRO A 34 -11.60 11.16 -6.95
N SER A 35 -12.77 10.68 -7.42
CA SER A 35 -12.97 9.27 -7.68
C SER A 35 -12.00 8.77 -8.75
N VAL A 36 -11.32 7.66 -8.48
CA VAL A 36 -10.44 7.00 -9.48
C VAL A 36 -11.22 6.70 -10.76
N ALA A 37 -12.48 6.26 -10.65
CA ALA A 37 -13.36 6.02 -11.80
C ALA A 37 -13.53 7.29 -12.64
N ASN A 38 -13.81 8.43 -12.00
CA ASN A 38 -14.00 9.70 -12.70
C ASN A 38 -12.71 10.16 -13.37
N VAL A 39 -11.57 10.00 -12.70
CA VAL A 39 -10.27 10.35 -13.28
C VAL A 39 -10.00 9.51 -14.53
N VAL A 40 -10.20 8.19 -14.47
CA VAL A 40 -9.99 7.32 -15.66
C VAL A 40 -10.98 7.65 -16.77
N ARG A 41 -12.28 7.76 -16.48
CA ARG A 41 -13.31 8.09 -17.50
C ARG A 41 -13.12 9.48 -18.11
N SER A 42 -12.63 10.46 -17.34
CA SER A 42 -12.30 11.79 -17.88
C SER A 42 -11.06 11.76 -18.78
N THR A 43 -10.17 10.78 -18.57
CA THR A 43 -8.93 10.63 -19.33
C THR A 43 -9.14 9.82 -20.60
N LEU A 44 -9.99 8.79 -20.52
CA LEU A 44 -10.39 7.88 -21.57
C LEU A 44 -11.93 7.90 -21.64
N PRO A 45 -12.52 8.86 -22.39
CA PRO A 45 -13.98 8.96 -22.51
C PRO A 45 -14.63 7.67 -23.03
N GLU A 46 -13.94 7.03 -23.98
CA GLU A 46 -14.22 5.66 -24.40
C GLU A 46 -13.17 4.75 -23.74
N LEU A 47 -13.64 3.88 -22.84
CA LEU A 47 -12.76 2.95 -22.12
C LEU A 47 -12.53 1.71 -23.01
N PRO A 48 -11.29 1.41 -23.42
CA PRO A 48 -11.00 0.21 -24.20
C PRO A 48 -11.40 -1.07 -23.46
N GLU A 49 -11.78 -2.11 -24.20
CA GLU A 49 -12.27 -3.37 -23.61
C GLU A 49 -11.23 -4.06 -22.71
N HIS A 50 -9.94 -3.86 -22.96
CA HIS A 50 -8.84 -4.42 -22.17
C HIS A 50 -8.49 -3.60 -20.91
N ILE A 51 -9.24 -2.55 -20.60
CA ILE A 51 -9.10 -1.77 -19.36
C ILE A 51 -10.34 -1.98 -18.48
N HIS A 52 -10.16 -2.62 -17.34
CA HIS A 52 -11.22 -2.99 -16.42
C HIS A 52 -11.17 -2.14 -15.16
N LEU A 53 -12.27 -1.45 -14.84
CA LEU A 53 -12.44 -0.75 -13.57
C LEU A 53 -13.20 -1.64 -12.58
N VAL A 54 -12.58 -1.98 -11.47
CA VAL A 54 -13.24 -2.71 -10.38
C VAL A 54 -13.72 -1.69 -9.34
N PRO A 55 -15.04 -1.41 -9.26
CA PRO A 55 -15.57 -0.32 -8.45
C PRO A 55 -15.42 -0.58 -6.95
N ALA A 56 -15.42 0.48 -6.14
CA ALA A 56 -15.13 0.41 -4.70
C ALA A 56 -16.05 -0.56 -3.91
N ASP A 57 -17.28 -0.73 -4.36
CA ASP A 57 -18.30 -1.62 -3.79
C ASP A 57 -18.34 -3.03 -4.39
N ALA A 58 -17.46 -3.32 -5.37
CA ALA A 58 -17.39 -4.64 -5.97
C ALA A 58 -17.06 -5.71 -4.92
N LYS A 59 -17.85 -6.78 -4.91
CA LYS A 59 -17.65 -8.01 -4.13
C LYS A 59 -16.58 -8.91 -4.77
N ILE A 60 -15.44 -8.31 -5.11
CA ILE A 60 -14.26 -9.00 -5.65
C ILE A 60 -13.17 -8.90 -4.60
N ASN A 61 -12.62 -10.04 -4.23
CA ASN A 61 -11.49 -10.12 -3.32
C ASN A 61 -10.24 -9.58 -4.02
N THR A 62 -9.51 -8.70 -3.35
CA THR A 62 -8.28 -8.11 -3.90
C THR A 62 -7.24 -9.19 -4.19
N TYR A 63 -7.16 -10.24 -3.37
CA TYR A 63 -6.16 -11.29 -3.53
C TYR A 63 -6.39 -12.15 -4.78
N ASP A 64 -7.65 -12.33 -5.21
CA ASP A 64 -7.96 -13.01 -6.47
C ASP A 64 -7.41 -12.22 -7.68
N ILE A 65 -7.38 -10.88 -7.59
CA ILE A 65 -6.75 -10.01 -8.61
C ILE A 65 -5.23 -10.14 -8.54
N VAL A 66 -4.66 -10.21 -7.34
CA VAL A 66 -3.20 -10.37 -7.14
C VAL A 66 -2.71 -11.70 -7.72
N GLU A 67 -3.46 -12.78 -7.54
CA GLU A 67 -3.10 -14.13 -8.02
C GLU A 67 -2.92 -14.19 -9.54
N ILE A 68 -3.71 -13.42 -10.28
CA ILE A 68 -3.66 -13.39 -11.76
C ILE A 68 -2.80 -12.24 -12.32
N ALA A 69 -2.19 -11.42 -11.45
CA ALA A 69 -1.44 -10.24 -11.89
C ALA A 69 0.03 -10.57 -12.19
N ASP A 70 0.51 -10.15 -13.36
CA ASP A 70 1.94 -10.20 -13.68
C ASP A 70 2.74 -9.06 -13.03
N LEU A 71 2.07 -7.93 -12.69
CA LEU A 71 2.69 -6.72 -12.17
C LEU A 71 1.71 -5.89 -11.32
N GLY A 72 2.16 -5.42 -10.16
CA GLY A 72 1.46 -4.41 -9.36
C GLY A 72 1.92 -2.98 -9.67
N LEU A 73 0.98 -2.08 -9.92
CA LEU A 73 1.22 -0.64 -10.04
C LEU A 73 0.57 0.08 -8.86
N VAL A 74 1.38 0.61 -7.94
CA VAL A 74 0.86 1.11 -6.66
C VAL A 74 1.31 2.52 -6.36
N TYR A 75 0.43 3.28 -5.69
CA TYR A 75 0.73 4.61 -5.17
C TYR A 75 1.07 4.55 -3.67
N THR A 76 0.10 4.26 -2.80
CA THR A 76 0.28 4.24 -1.33
C THR A 76 -0.36 3.04 -0.64
N THR A 77 -0.97 2.11 -1.38
CA THR A 77 -1.66 0.95 -0.80
C THR A 77 -0.69 -0.05 -0.19
N THR A 78 -1.03 -0.64 0.95
CA THR A 78 -0.26 -1.74 1.55
C THR A 78 -0.34 -3.04 0.73
N VAL A 79 -1.32 -3.15 -0.17
CA VAL A 79 -1.43 -4.30 -1.10
C VAL A 79 -0.16 -4.50 -1.93
N GLY A 80 0.59 -3.43 -2.25
CA GLY A 80 1.86 -3.61 -2.95
C GLY A 80 2.94 -4.33 -2.14
N LEU A 81 2.89 -4.29 -0.81
CA LEU A 81 3.76 -5.14 0.03
C LEU A 81 3.32 -6.61 -0.07
N GLU A 82 2.01 -6.85 0.02
CA GLU A 82 1.41 -8.19 -0.05
C GLU A 82 1.62 -8.87 -1.41
N MET A 83 1.62 -8.09 -2.49
CA MET A 83 1.92 -8.57 -3.85
C MET A 83 3.36 -9.12 -3.95
N VAL A 84 4.35 -8.38 -3.42
CA VAL A 84 5.74 -8.86 -3.41
C VAL A 84 5.90 -10.09 -2.51
N MET A 85 5.22 -10.12 -1.36
CA MET A 85 5.17 -11.31 -0.49
C MET A 85 4.61 -12.54 -1.21
N SER A 86 3.78 -12.33 -2.23
CA SER A 86 3.17 -13.37 -3.09
C SER A 86 3.97 -13.63 -4.38
N GLY A 87 5.16 -13.05 -4.53
CA GLY A 87 6.01 -13.23 -5.71
C GLY A 87 5.61 -12.39 -6.93
N VAL A 88 4.71 -11.42 -6.78
CA VAL A 88 4.32 -10.50 -7.86
C VAL A 88 5.17 -9.24 -7.78
N PRO A 89 5.90 -8.85 -8.85
CA PRO A 89 6.68 -7.62 -8.84
C PRO A 89 5.79 -6.39 -8.71
N VAL A 90 6.32 -5.35 -8.08
CA VAL A 90 5.57 -4.11 -7.83
C VAL A 90 6.39 -2.88 -8.19
N ILE A 91 5.79 -2.00 -9.00
CA ILE A 91 6.27 -0.64 -9.24
C ILE A 91 5.57 0.30 -8.26
N ALA A 92 6.34 0.87 -7.32
CA ALA A 92 5.84 1.80 -6.32
C ALA A 92 6.23 3.24 -6.64
N VAL A 93 5.26 4.04 -7.10
CA VAL A 93 5.49 5.44 -7.52
C VAL A 93 5.22 6.47 -6.43
N GLY A 94 4.41 6.13 -5.42
CA GLY A 94 4.13 7.02 -4.28
C GLY A 94 5.15 6.88 -3.15
N LYS A 95 4.85 7.50 -2.00
CA LYS A 95 5.66 7.40 -0.78
C LYS A 95 5.02 6.38 0.17
N THR A 96 5.16 5.10 -0.12
CA THR A 96 4.74 4.03 0.81
C THR A 96 5.80 3.83 1.88
N HIS A 97 5.41 3.27 3.02
CA HIS A 97 6.33 2.93 4.11
C HIS A 97 7.37 1.86 3.71
N TYR A 98 7.01 1.00 2.77
CA TYR A 98 7.83 -0.12 2.29
C TYR A 98 8.64 0.19 1.02
N ARG A 99 8.50 1.39 0.41
CA ARG A 99 9.31 1.81 -0.73
C ARG A 99 10.78 1.96 -0.33
N GLY A 100 11.70 1.63 -1.23
CA GLY A 100 13.14 1.77 -1.03
C GLY A 100 13.72 0.75 -0.07
N LYS A 101 12.99 -0.35 0.18
CA LYS A 101 13.40 -1.42 1.10
C LYS A 101 14.02 -2.63 0.39
N GLY A 102 14.26 -2.53 -0.92
CA GLY A 102 15.02 -3.53 -1.69
C GLY A 102 14.18 -4.62 -2.36
N PHE A 103 12.86 -4.60 -2.19
CA PHE A 103 11.95 -5.62 -2.74
C PHE A 103 10.86 -5.03 -3.67
N THR A 104 10.93 -3.73 -3.98
CA THR A 104 10.06 -3.05 -4.94
C THR A 104 10.89 -2.38 -6.04
N LEU A 105 10.23 -2.08 -7.16
CA LEU A 105 10.80 -1.28 -8.23
C LEU A 105 10.35 0.18 -8.05
N ASP A 106 11.30 1.09 -7.82
CA ASP A 106 11.00 2.39 -7.23
C ASP A 106 11.38 3.59 -8.12
N PRO A 107 10.79 3.74 -9.31
CA PRO A 107 11.14 4.84 -10.21
C PRO A 107 10.90 6.20 -9.56
N ASP A 108 11.81 7.12 -9.80
CA ASP A 108 11.88 8.46 -9.23
C ASP A 108 11.34 9.55 -10.17
N SER A 109 11.05 9.19 -11.42
CA SER A 109 10.53 10.09 -12.45
C SER A 109 9.50 9.37 -13.33
N TRP A 110 8.84 10.14 -14.19
CA TRP A 110 7.86 9.59 -15.13
C TRP A 110 8.57 8.82 -16.24
N ASP A 111 9.71 9.32 -16.70
CA ASP A 111 10.51 8.68 -17.74
C ASP A 111 11.04 7.33 -17.23
N SER A 112 11.63 7.30 -16.02
CA SER A 112 12.10 6.03 -15.42
C SER A 112 10.95 5.05 -15.16
N TYR A 113 9.74 5.53 -14.86
CA TYR A 113 8.55 4.71 -14.73
C TYR A 113 8.10 4.07 -16.06
N PHE A 114 8.00 4.84 -17.15
CA PHE A 114 7.57 4.31 -18.44
C PHE A 114 8.64 3.44 -19.11
N ASP A 115 9.92 3.74 -18.90
CA ASP A 115 11.03 2.89 -19.32
C ASP A 115 10.98 1.54 -18.59
N LEU A 116 10.71 1.55 -17.28
CA LEU A 116 10.56 0.33 -16.49
C LEU A 116 9.35 -0.49 -16.94
N LEU A 117 8.20 0.14 -17.17
CA LEU A 117 7.02 -0.53 -17.76
C LEU A 117 7.34 -1.15 -19.12
N SER A 118 8.02 -0.43 -20.00
CA SER A 118 8.35 -0.91 -21.34
C SER A 118 9.29 -2.11 -21.29
N ARG A 119 10.29 -2.09 -20.41
CA ARG A 119 11.18 -3.24 -20.18
C ARG A 119 10.44 -4.43 -19.58
N PHE A 120 9.55 -4.19 -18.61
CA PHE A 120 8.72 -5.24 -18.03
C PHE A 120 7.88 -5.92 -19.11
N LEU A 121 7.17 -5.14 -19.93
CA LEU A 121 6.32 -5.67 -21.00
C LEU A 121 7.10 -6.46 -22.06
N ALA A 122 8.38 -6.16 -22.27
CA ALA A 122 9.24 -6.90 -23.18
C ALA A 122 9.75 -8.23 -22.58
N ALA A 123 9.95 -8.30 -21.26
CA ALA A 123 10.49 -9.49 -20.58
C ALA A 123 10.01 -9.60 -19.11
N PRO A 124 8.73 -9.97 -18.85
CA PRO A 124 8.15 -9.97 -17.50
C PRO A 124 8.92 -10.81 -16.49
N ALA A 125 9.40 -11.99 -16.91
CA ALA A 125 10.12 -12.94 -16.07
C ALA A 125 11.44 -12.39 -15.50
N GLN A 126 12.03 -11.34 -16.09
CA GLN A 126 13.24 -10.70 -15.56
C GLN A 126 12.97 -9.85 -14.32
N PHE A 127 11.71 -9.53 -14.04
CA PHE A 127 11.31 -8.68 -12.93
C PHE A 127 10.70 -9.44 -11.77
N THR A 128 10.42 -10.74 -11.94
CA THR A 128 9.91 -11.59 -10.87
C THR A 128 10.81 -11.49 -9.63
N PRO A 129 10.27 -11.14 -8.45
CA PRO A 129 11.04 -11.08 -7.23
C PRO A 129 11.75 -12.40 -6.95
N ASP A 130 13.03 -12.34 -6.62
CA ASP A 130 13.74 -13.52 -6.16
C ASP A 130 13.31 -13.91 -4.73
N GLN A 131 13.71 -15.10 -4.31
CA GLN A 131 13.38 -15.62 -2.97
C GLN A 131 13.81 -14.68 -1.85
N LYS A 132 14.95 -13.97 -2.00
CA LYS A 132 15.46 -13.05 -0.97
C LYS A 132 14.58 -11.80 -0.90
N GLN A 133 14.10 -11.30 -2.02
CA GLN A 133 13.19 -10.16 -2.07
C GLN A 133 11.84 -10.51 -1.44
N VAL A 134 11.30 -11.70 -1.72
CA VAL A 134 10.08 -12.21 -1.08
C VAL A 134 10.27 -12.31 0.44
N GLU A 135 11.34 -12.95 0.89
CA GLU A 135 11.68 -13.05 2.32
C GLU A 135 11.87 -11.69 2.98
N LEU A 136 12.49 -10.73 2.29
CA LEU A 136 12.68 -9.37 2.79
C LEU A 136 11.33 -8.63 2.93
N ALA A 137 10.41 -8.82 2.00
CA ALA A 137 9.05 -8.29 2.08
C ALA A 137 8.29 -8.88 3.29
N TRP A 138 8.36 -10.21 3.49
CA TRP A 138 7.78 -10.88 4.66
C TRP A 138 8.39 -10.39 5.98
N ASN A 139 9.72 -10.29 6.03
CA ASN A 139 10.45 -9.77 7.18
C ASN A 139 10.07 -8.32 7.50
N TYR A 140 9.91 -7.49 6.48
CA TYR A 140 9.46 -6.11 6.66
C TYR A 140 8.02 -6.07 7.16
N ALA A 141 7.12 -6.86 6.56
CA ALA A 141 5.72 -6.93 6.95
C ALA A 141 5.57 -7.36 8.41
N TYR A 142 6.29 -8.41 8.82
CA TYR A 142 6.26 -8.90 10.20
C TYR A 142 6.65 -7.80 11.18
N ARG A 143 7.79 -7.13 10.92
CA ARG A 143 8.25 -6.02 11.76
C ARG A 143 7.25 -4.87 11.79
N PHE A 144 6.72 -4.48 10.63
CA PHE A 144 5.80 -3.36 10.52
C PHE A 144 4.47 -3.61 11.24
N PHE A 145 3.93 -4.82 11.18
CA PHE A 145 2.63 -5.15 11.76
C PHE A 145 2.68 -5.65 13.20
N PHE A 146 3.79 -6.28 13.62
CA PHE A 146 3.86 -6.95 14.93
C PHE A 146 4.91 -6.37 15.88
N GLU A 147 6.03 -5.82 15.38
CA GLU A 147 7.09 -5.29 16.25
C GLU A 147 7.07 -3.77 16.38
N TYR A 148 6.74 -3.06 15.29
CA TYR A 148 6.71 -1.61 15.23
C TYR A 148 5.55 -0.97 15.99
N PRO A 149 4.31 -1.50 15.95
CA PRO A 149 3.20 -0.89 16.67
C PRO A 149 3.34 -1.10 18.17
N HIS A 150 3.22 -0.03 18.94
CA HIS A 150 3.17 -0.09 20.40
C HIS A 150 1.74 0.16 20.90
N PRO A 151 1.36 -0.41 22.07
CA PRO A 151 0.07 -0.11 22.69
C PRO A 151 -0.13 1.39 22.89
N PHE A 152 -1.29 1.89 22.48
CA PHE A 152 -1.68 3.28 22.70
C PHE A 152 -3.16 3.31 23.10
N PRO A 153 -3.56 4.17 24.07
CA PRO A 153 -4.89 4.08 24.67
C PRO A 153 -6.04 4.47 23.74
N TRP A 154 -5.77 5.20 22.64
CA TRP A 154 -6.83 5.75 21.79
C TRP A 154 -6.61 5.40 20.31
N HIS A 155 -7.58 4.70 19.73
CA HIS A 155 -7.58 4.35 18.33
C HIS A 155 -8.32 5.39 17.49
N ILE A 156 -7.80 5.74 16.32
CA ILE A 156 -8.37 6.83 15.49
C ILE A 156 -9.85 6.62 15.11
N LEU A 157 -10.27 5.37 14.89
CA LEU A 157 -11.66 5.04 14.52
C LEU A 157 -12.63 5.03 15.71
N HIS A 158 -12.10 4.93 16.94
CA HIS A 158 -12.90 4.78 18.16
C HIS A 158 -12.53 5.81 19.22
N PHE A 159 -11.88 6.90 18.82
CA PHE A 159 -11.20 7.84 19.71
C PHE A 159 -12.05 8.28 20.91
N TRP A 160 -13.30 8.70 20.68
CA TRP A 160 -14.18 9.18 21.74
C TRP A 160 -14.60 8.07 22.71
N LYS A 161 -14.88 6.87 22.19
CA LYS A 161 -15.20 5.70 23.01
C LYS A 161 -13.99 5.29 23.85
N ASP A 162 -12.83 5.25 23.24
CA ASP A 162 -11.59 4.90 23.92
C ASP A 162 -11.21 5.96 24.96
N LEU A 163 -11.53 7.25 24.72
CA LEU A 163 -11.32 8.32 25.69
C LEU A 163 -12.25 8.22 26.90
N ASP A 164 -13.50 7.76 26.71
CA ASP A 164 -14.42 7.49 27.81
C ASP A 164 -13.93 6.30 28.66
N GLU A 165 -13.37 5.26 28.02
CA GLU A 165 -12.82 4.08 28.70
C GLU A 165 -11.45 4.37 29.36
N TRP A 166 -10.59 5.11 28.67
CA TRP A 166 -9.25 5.51 29.08
C TRP A 166 -9.13 7.03 29.11
N PRO A 167 -9.80 7.71 30.07
CA PRO A 167 -9.65 9.14 30.23
C PRO A 167 -8.21 9.46 30.63
N LEU A 168 -7.72 10.65 30.25
CA LEU A 168 -6.34 11.05 30.51
C LEU A 168 -5.95 10.87 31.98
N ALA A 169 -6.85 11.20 32.92
CA ALA A 169 -6.62 11.01 34.35
C ALA A 169 -6.32 9.55 34.73
N ARG A 170 -7.00 8.57 34.11
CA ARG A 170 -6.76 7.13 34.30
C ARG A 170 -5.45 6.69 33.65
N VAL A 171 -5.17 7.16 32.43
CA VAL A 171 -3.93 6.87 31.68
C VAL A 171 -2.67 7.30 32.45
N LEU A 172 -2.76 8.37 33.24
CA LEU A 172 -1.67 8.88 34.07
C LEU A 172 -1.54 8.19 35.44
N THR A 173 -2.43 7.26 35.80
CA THR A 173 -2.29 6.44 37.00
C THR A 173 -1.26 5.32 36.82
N GLY A 174 -0.95 4.59 37.89
CA GLY A 174 -0.09 3.40 37.81
C GLY A 174 -0.60 2.32 36.87
N GLU A 175 -1.93 2.14 36.76
CA GLU A 175 -2.55 1.21 35.81
C GLU A 175 -2.24 1.62 34.36
N GLY A 176 -2.53 2.88 34.02
CA GLY A 176 -2.28 3.40 32.67
C GLY A 176 -0.79 3.43 32.31
N GLN A 177 0.09 3.73 33.26
CA GLN A 177 1.54 3.68 33.06
C GLN A 177 2.06 2.25 32.86
N ALA A 178 1.46 1.24 33.51
CA ALA A 178 1.81 -0.15 33.28
C ALA A 178 1.45 -0.61 31.85
N CYS A 179 0.35 -0.12 31.28
CA CYS A 179 -0.09 -0.48 29.92
C CYS A 179 0.59 0.35 28.81
N TYR A 180 0.73 1.67 29.01
CA TYR A 180 1.09 2.61 27.94
C TYR A 180 2.33 3.46 28.24
N GLY A 181 2.85 3.39 29.47
CA GLY A 181 3.96 4.24 29.92
C GLY A 181 5.22 4.07 29.06
N GLN A 182 5.50 2.86 28.56
CA GLN A 182 6.61 2.62 27.64
C GLN A 182 6.44 3.39 26.33
N THR A 183 5.26 3.31 25.70
CA THR A 183 4.93 4.05 24.49
C THR A 183 5.08 5.56 24.71
N PHE A 184 4.65 6.08 25.87
CA PHE A 184 4.82 7.50 26.18
C PHE A 184 6.28 7.90 26.31
N ARG A 185 7.12 7.08 26.94
CA ARG A 185 8.55 7.39 27.03
C ARG A 185 9.21 7.43 25.65
N TYR A 186 8.85 6.50 24.75
CA TYR A 186 9.28 6.55 23.35
C TYR A 186 8.87 7.84 22.65
N LEU A 187 7.62 8.27 22.82
CA LEU A 187 7.13 9.54 22.26
C LEU A 187 7.85 10.77 22.84
N THR A 188 8.35 10.68 24.07
CA THR A 188 9.14 11.75 24.71
C THR A 188 10.65 11.67 24.44
N GLY A 189 11.10 10.71 23.61
CA GLY A 189 12.48 10.63 23.13
C GLY A 189 13.34 9.52 23.73
N GLU A 190 12.79 8.62 24.54
CA GLU A 190 13.51 7.39 24.90
C GLU A 190 13.70 6.53 23.64
N PRO A 191 14.92 6.06 23.32
CA PRO A 191 15.15 5.19 22.17
C PRO A 191 14.41 3.86 22.30
N ILE A 192 13.81 3.39 21.20
CA ILE A 192 13.26 2.04 21.14
C ILE A 192 14.42 1.05 21.08
N ASN A 193 14.41 0.05 21.97
CA ASN A 193 15.35 -1.06 21.90
C ASN A 193 14.81 -2.11 20.92
N TRP A 194 15.51 -2.27 19.79
CA TRP A 194 15.18 -3.22 18.73
C TRP A 194 15.96 -4.53 18.82
N GLU A 195 16.72 -4.75 19.89
CA GLU A 195 17.37 -6.05 20.12
C GLU A 195 16.29 -7.13 20.25
N PRO A 196 16.46 -8.29 19.60
CA PRO A 196 15.51 -9.38 19.71
C PRO A 196 15.39 -9.80 21.17
N VAL A 197 14.17 -9.87 21.69
CA VAL A 197 13.90 -10.57 22.94
C VAL A 197 14.25 -12.04 22.67
N ALA A 198 15.34 -12.50 23.27
CA ALA A 198 15.87 -13.85 23.12
C ALA A 198 14.85 -14.94 23.47
#